data_AF-A0A926HJ65-F1
#
_entry.id   AF-A0A926HJ65-F1
#
_cell.length_a   1.000
_cell.length_b   1.000
_cell.length_c   1.000
_cell.angle_alpha   90.00
_cell.angle_beta   90.00
_cell.angle_gamma   90.00
#
_symmetry.space_group_name_H-M   'P 1'
#
loop_
_entity.id
_entity.type
_entity.pdbx_description
1 polymer ?
#
loop_
_entity_poly.entity_id
_entity_poly.type
_entity_poly.pdbx_seq_one_letter_code
_entity_poly.pdbx_strand_id
1 'polypeptide(L)'
;MAIDNAGLFQQTVNQLDELRGLYERVTKLEQLKTDMIRIASHDLRNPLSVVLSYVGLIQNELKNNGSPNAQEYAKNIDTAARQMRKITLDILSLERIEEAAQDAHMVDCDLKALIEICFNQHLPMAKLKAQLCELNIEVETASVKGDAIQLAEAINNLIGNAIKYTPNEGTIRVSLTKNNAKFIFKVVDNGYGIKEAQQARLFQPFFRARSAETRDIEGTGLGLHLVKNIIERHAGQLIFESVYGEGSTFGFELPAL
;
A
#
# COMPACT_ATOMS: atom_id res chain seq x y z
N MET A 1 19.61 5.85 -55.55
CA MET A 1 18.36 6.63 -55.42
C MET A 1 17.16 5.79 -55.00
N ALA A 2 16.75 4.73 -55.71
CA ALA A 2 15.59 3.92 -55.29
C ALA A 2 15.81 3.07 -54.01
N ILE A 3 17.03 2.54 -53.81
CA ILE A 3 17.40 1.72 -52.64
C ILE A 3 17.49 2.58 -51.36
N ASP A 4 17.99 3.82 -51.45
CA ASP A 4 17.99 4.78 -50.34
C ASP A 4 16.58 5.15 -49.87
N ASN A 5 15.64 5.34 -50.81
CA ASN A 5 14.27 5.69 -50.48
C ASN A 5 13.54 4.56 -49.74
N ALA A 6 13.82 3.30 -50.08
CA ALA A 6 13.23 2.15 -49.38
C ALA A 6 13.75 2.03 -47.94
N GLY A 7 15.05 2.28 -47.71
CA GLY A 7 15.64 2.31 -46.37
C GLY A 7 15.12 3.47 -45.52
N LEU A 8 15.00 4.66 -46.10
CA LEU A 8 14.44 5.84 -45.44
C LEU A 8 12.96 5.63 -45.07
N PHE A 9 12.18 5.00 -45.97
CA PHE A 9 10.79 4.65 -45.71
C PHE A 9 10.66 3.64 -44.57
N GLN A 10 11.50 2.59 -44.56
CA GLN A 10 11.48 1.59 -43.48
C GLN A 10 11.89 2.19 -42.13
N GLN A 11 12.89 3.08 -42.08
CA GLN A 11 13.23 3.84 -40.87
C GLN A 11 12.06 4.71 -40.38
N THR A 12 11.37 5.39 -41.29
CA THR A 12 10.22 6.24 -40.96
C THR A 12 9.08 5.42 -40.36
N VAL A 13 8.79 4.23 -40.94
CA VAL A 13 7.77 3.32 -40.41
C VAL A 13 8.14 2.83 -39.01
N ASN A 14 9.39 2.41 -38.79
CA ASN A 14 9.84 1.96 -37.46
C ASN A 14 9.74 3.07 -36.41
N GLN A 15 10.12 4.31 -36.76
CA GLN A 15 10.00 5.47 -35.87
C GLN A 15 8.54 5.83 -35.56
N LEU A 16 7.64 5.71 -36.54
CA LEU A 16 6.21 5.94 -36.33
C LEU A 16 5.59 4.89 -35.41
N ASP A 17 5.99 3.62 -35.54
CA ASP A 17 5.54 2.56 -34.64
C ASP A 17 6.08 2.75 -33.22
N GLU A 18 7.34 3.16 -33.06
CA GLU A 18 7.92 3.50 -31.76
C GLU A 18 7.21 4.70 -31.13
N LEU A 19 6.97 5.77 -31.90
CA LEU A 19 6.25 6.96 -31.44
C LEU A 19 4.81 6.63 -31.05
N ARG A 20 4.13 5.78 -31.82
CA ARG A 20 2.78 5.30 -31.50
C ARG A 20 2.79 4.49 -30.20
N GLY A 21 3.75 3.59 -30.04
CA GLY A 21 3.92 2.81 -28.81
C GLY A 21 4.17 3.70 -27.59
N LEU A 22 5.01 4.75 -27.74
CA LEU A 22 5.24 5.75 -26.70
C LEU A 22 3.96 6.55 -26.39
N TYR A 23 3.24 7.01 -27.41
CA TYR A 23 2.00 7.76 -27.25
C TYR A 23 0.94 6.94 -26.51
N GLU A 24 0.72 5.69 -26.91
CA GLU A 24 -0.22 4.78 -26.23
C GLU A 24 0.18 4.57 -24.76
N ARG A 25 1.48 4.49 -24.46
CA ARG A 25 2.00 4.37 -23.09
C ARG A 25 1.74 5.64 -22.28
N VAL A 26 1.99 6.81 -22.85
CA VAL A 26 1.75 8.12 -22.21
C VAL A 26 0.26 8.30 -21.93
N THR A 27 -0.62 8.06 -22.92
CA THR A 27 -2.07 8.16 -22.74
C THR A 27 -2.55 7.20 -21.64
N LYS A 28 -2.01 5.98 -21.57
CA LYS A 28 -2.36 5.03 -20.51
C LYS A 28 -1.94 5.51 -19.11
N LEU A 29 -0.78 6.15 -19.00
CA LEU A 29 -0.30 6.77 -17.75
C LEU A 29 -1.17 7.96 -17.35
N GLU A 30 -1.53 8.84 -18.29
CA GLU A 30 -2.44 9.97 -18.02
C GLU A 30 -3.82 9.49 -17.57
N GLN A 31 -4.34 8.43 -18.20
CA GLN A 31 -5.61 7.81 -17.82
C GLN A 31 -5.54 7.26 -16.39
N LEU A 32 -4.47 6.54 -16.05
CA LEU A 32 -4.25 6.01 -14.70
C LEU A 32 -4.17 7.15 -13.66
N LYS A 33 -3.40 8.20 -13.94
CA LYS A 33 -3.31 9.39 -13.07
C LYS A 33 -4.67 10.04 -12.86
N THR A 34 -5.45 10.20 -13.93
CA THR A 34 -6.80 10.78 -13.87
C THR A 34 -7.75 9.94 -13.02
N ASP A 35 -7.72 8.62 -13.23
CA ASP A 35 -8.55 7.68 -12.45
C ASP A 35 -8.12 7.67 -10.98
N MET A 36 -6.82 7.77 -10.69
CA MET A 36 -6.30 7.91 -9.34
C MET A 36 -6.84 9.16 -8.64
N ILE A 37 -6.76 10.33 -9.27
CA ILE A 37 -7.29 11.58 -8.71
C ILE A 37 -8.80 11.49 -8.48
N ARG A 38 -9.54 10.89 -9.42
CA ARG A 38 -10.98 10.69 -9.31
C ARG A 38 -11.33 9.80 -8.11
N ILE A 39 -10.61 8.70 -7.92
CA ILE A 39 -10.88 7.78 -6.81
C ILE A 39 -10.46 8.38 -5.47
N ALA A 40 -9.31 9.06 -5.39
CA ALA A 40 -8.91 9.83 -4.21
C ALA A 40 -9.98 10.85 -3.79
N SER A 41 -10.53 11.60 -4.76
CA SER A 41 -11.58 12.58 -4.51
C SER A 41 -12.86 11.93 -3.98
N HIS A 42 -13.23 10.76 -4.51
CA HIS A 42 -14.37 10.00 -4.02
C HIS A 42 -14.15 9.50 -2.58
N ASP A 43 -12.98 8.93 -2.30
CA ASP A 43 -12.66 8.36 -1.00
C ASP A 43 -12.40 9.42 0.08
N LEU A 44 -12.09 10.67 -0.30
CA LEU A 44 -12.12 11.84 0.60
C LEU A 44 -13.53 12.36 0.83
N ARG A 45 -14.42 12.32 -0.17
CA ARG A 45 -15.80 12.82 -0.04
C ARG A 45 -16.60 12.05 1.00
N ASN A 46 -16.39 10.73 1.09
CA ASN A 46 -17.10 9.87 2.05
C ASN A 46 -16.85 10.27 3.51
N PRO A 47 -15.61 10.28 4.04
CA PRO A 47 -15.34 10.72 5.41
C PRO A 47 -15.71 12.19 5.63
N LEU A 48 -15.55 13.07 4.63
CA LEU A 48 -16.02 14.45 4.74
C LEU A 48 -17.54 14.53 4.97
N SER A 49 -18.32 13.70 4.28
CA SER A 49 -19.78 13.62 4.46
C SER A 49 -20.15 13.15 5.86
N VAL A 50 -19.36 12.23 6.44
CA VAL A 50 -19.51 11.79 7.84
C VAL A 50 -19.26 12.95 8.80
N VAL A 51 -18.16 13.70 8.63
CA VAL A 51 -17.87 14.88 9.45
C VAL A 51 -19.01 15.89 9.39
N LEU A 52 -19.47 16.25 8.19
CA LEU A 52 -20.56 17.22 8.02
C LEU A 52 -21.87 16.75 8.65
N SER A 53 -22.19 15.46 8.55
CA SER A 53 -23.38 14.87 9.17
C SER A 53 -23.34 14.98 10.69
N TYR A 54 -22.23 14.58 11.33
CA TYR A 54 -22.09 14.66 12.79
C TYR A 54 -22.03 16.10 13.30
N VAL A 55 -21.41 17.02 12.56
CA VAL A 55 -21.48 18.46 12.88
C VAL A 55 -22.93 18.95 12.84
N GLY A 56 -23.73 18.52 11.86
CA GLY A 56 -25.17 18.83 11.80
C GLY A 56 -25.97 18.26 12.97
N LEU A 57 -25.66 17.03 13.41
CA LEU A 57 -26.28 16.42 14.59
C LEU A 57 -25.95 17.21 15.87
N ILE A 58 -24.69 17.59 16.07
CA ILE A 58 -24.25 18.42 17.19
C ILE A 58 -25.01 19.76 17.18
N GLN A 59 -25.12 20.43 16.03
CA GLN A 59 -25.86 21.69 15.90
C GLN A 59 -27.35 21.56 16.25
N ASN A 60 -27.95 20.39 16.01
CA ASN A 60 -29.34 20.13 16.35
C ASN A 60 -29.52 19.83 17.86
N GLU A 61 -28.63 19.03 18.46
CA GLU A 61 -28.66 18.75 19.90
C GLU A 61 -28.42 20.01 20.75
N LEU A 62 -27.51 20.90 20.33
CA LEU A 62 -27.27 22.18 20.99
C LEU A 62 -28.51 23.10 21.00
N LYS A 63 -29.43 22.96 20.03
CA LYS A 63 -30.70 23.70 20.01
C LYS A 63 -31.75 23.12 20.96
N ASN A 64 -31.61 21.85 21.35
CA ASN A 64 -32.64 21.07 22.05
C ASN A 64 -32.27 20.70 23.51
N ASN A 65 -31.30 21.39 24.13
CA ASN A 65 -31.01 21.33 25.58
C ASN A 65 -30.63 19.93 26.15
N GLY A 66 -29.92 19.10 25.40
CA GLY A 66 -29.38 17.84 25.93
C GLY A 66 -28.31 17.24 25.02
N SER A 67 -27.21 16.76 25.61
CA SER A 67 -26.06 16.16 24.92
C SER A 67 -25.72 14.78 25.50
N PRO A 68 -26.48 13.72 25.17
CA PRO A 68 -26.12 12.37 25.57
C PRO A 68 -25.01 11.78 24.67
N ASN A 69 -24.85 12.29 23.44
CA ASN A 69 -24.10 11.61 22.37
C ASN A 69 -22.85 12.35 21.87
N ALA A 70 -22.48 13.49 22.48
CA ALA A 70 -21.33 14.29 22.02
C ALA A 70 -20.02 13.50 21.91
N GLN A 71 -19.79 12.55 22.82
CA GLN A 71 -18.59 11.72 22.80
C GLN A 71 -18.57 10.75 21.60
N GLU A 72 -19.73 10.20 21.23
CA GLU A 72 -19.86 9.35 20.04
C GLU A 72 -19.66 10.16 18.76
N TYR A 73 -20.28 11.34 18.67
CA TYR A 73 -20.12 12.23 17.52
C TYR A 73 -18.67 12.68 17.34
N ALA A 74 -18.00 13.07 18.44
CA ALA A 74 -16.59 13.44 18.42
C ALA A 74 -15.69 12.28 17.97
N LYS A 75 -15.98 11.05 18.42
CA LYS A 75 -15.26 9.84 18.01
C LYS A 75 -15.40 9.58 16.51
N ASN A 76 -16.61 9.72 15.96
CA ASN A 76 -16.86 9.48 14.54
C ASN A 76 -16.23 10.58 13.65
N ILE A 77 -16.23 11.83 14.11
CA ILE A 77 -15.51 12.93 13.45
C ILE A 77 -13.99 12.67 13.46
N ASP A 78 -13.40 12.29 14.60
CA ASP A 78 -11.96 11.99 14.71
C ASP A 78 -11.57 10.81 13.79
N THR A 79 -12.40 9.77 13.73
CA THR A 79 -12.19 8.61 12.83
C THR A 79 -12.16 9.05 11.37
N ALA A 80 -13.17 9.80 10.93
CA ALA A 80 -13.24 10.33 9.56
C ALA A 80 -12.07 11.28 9.24
N ALA A 81 -11.66 12.13 10.19
CA ALA A 81 -10.51 13.02 10.02
C ALA A 81 -9.18 12.27 9.89
N ARG A 82 -8.97 11.20 10.67
CA ARG A 82 -7.80 10.33 10.55
C ARG A 82 -7.78 9.60 9.21
N GLN A 83 -8.93 9.15 8.72
CA GLN A 83 -9.05 8.53 7.41
C GLN A 83 -8.65 9.51 6.29
N MET A 84 -9.18 10.74 6.32
CA MET A 84 -8.79 11.78 5.36
C MET A 84 -7.29 12.05 5.42
N ARG A 85 -6.72 12.20 6.62
CA ARG A 85 -5.28 12.40 6.80
C ARG A 85 -4.46 11.27 6.20
N LYS A 86 -4.89 10.01 6.37
CA LYS A 86 -4.22 8.85 5.77
C LYS A 86 -4.24 8.89 4.25
N ILE A 87 -5.38 9.24 3.63
CA ILE A 87 -5.47 9.40 2.17
C ILE A 87 -4.49 10.47 1.68
N THR A 88 -4.45 11.65 2.33
CA THR A 88 -3.51 12.72 1.95
C THR A 88 -2.05 12.26 2.07
N LEU A 89 -1.69 11.59 3.17
CA LEU A 89 -0.34 11.09 3.37
C LEU A 89 0.04 10.02 2.33
N ASP A 90 -0.89 9.13 1.97
CA ASP A 90 -0.65 8.10 0.95
C ASP A 90 -0.41 8.74 -0.43
N ILE A 91 -1.17 9.78 -0.80
CA ILE A 91 -0.98 10.52 -2.06
C ILE A 91 0.38 11.23 -2.08
N LEU A 92 0.74 11.94 -1.01
CA LEU A 92 2.04 12.61 -0.90
C LEU A 92 3.20 11.62 -0.96
N SER A 93 3.01 10.41 -0.43
CA SER A 93 4.04 9.36 -0.49
C SER A 93 4.23 8.83 -1.92
N LEU A 94 3.14 8.69 -2.67
CA LEU A 94 3.20 8.36 -4.10
C LEU A 94 3.91 9.45 -4.90
N GLU A 95 3.55 10.72 -4.71
CA GLU A 95 4.23 11.84 -5.37
C GLU A 95 5.73 11.85 -5.06
N ARG A 96 6.12 11.65 -3.79
CA ARG A 96 7.55 11.54 -3.42
C ARG A 96 8.26 10.40 -4.13
N ILE A 97 7.64 9.24 -4.27
CA ILE A 97 8.25 8.09 -4.95
C ILE A 97 8.41 8.38 -6.45
N GLU A 98 7.46 9.08 -7.06
CA GLU A 98 7.52 9.49 -8.47
C GLU A 98 8.55 10.61 -8.71
N GLU A 99 8.56 11.67 -7.89
CA GLU A 99 9.50 12.80 -7.99
C GLU A 99 10.94 12.39 -7.65
N ALA A 100 11.14 11.57 -6.62
CA ALA A 100 12.48 11.17 -6.20
C ALA A 100 13.15 10.16 -7.15
N ALA A 101 12.58 9.87 -8.32
CA ALA A 101 13.30 9.20 -9.41
C ALA A 101 14.59 9.95 -9.81
N GLN A 102 14.75 11.22 -9.40
CA GLN A 102 15.97 12.01 -9.62
C GLN A 102 16.83 12.29 -8.38
N ASP A 103 16.37 12.04 -7.14
CA ASP A 103 17.08 12.39 -5.88
C ASP A 103 16.97 11.27 -4.81
N ALA A 104 17.41 10.05 -5.11
CA ALA A 104 17.32 8.95 -4.16
C ALA A 104 18.45 8.99 -3.10
N HIS A 105 18.10 9.15 -1.81
CA HIS A 105 18.99 8.87 -0.67
C HIS A 105 19.17 7.36 -0.46
N MET A 106 19.63 6.65 -1.50
CA MET A 106 19.98 5.23 -1.40
C MET A 106 21.26 5.07 -0.59
N VAL A 107 21.11 4.67 0.68
CA VAL A 107 22.23 4.44 1.60
C VAL A 107 22.21 3.00 2.08
N ASP A 108 23.25 2.60 2.79
CA ASP A 108 23.29 1.27 3.41
C ASP A 108 22.29 1.29 4.58
N CYS A 109 21.34 0.37 4.55
CA CYS A 109 20.22 0.30 5.48
C CYS A 109 20.20 -1.07 6.16
N ASP A 110 20.12 -1.08 7.49
CA ASP A 110 19.91 -2.30 8.27
C ASP A 110 18.42 -2.67 8.25
N LEU A 111 18.07 -3.58 7.34
CA LEU A 111 16.70 -4.04 7.13
C LEU A 111 16.16 -4.78 8.36
N LYS A 112 17.02 -5.48 9.10
CA LYS A 112 16.64 -6.22 10.32
C LYS A 112 16.16 -5.24 11.39
N ALA A 113 16.98 -4.23 11.70
CA ALA A 113 16.62 -3.21 12.67
C ALA A 113 15.32 -2.48 12.28
N LEU A 114 15.16 -2.20 10.98
CA LEU A 114 13.96 -1.56 10.46
C LEU A 114 12.69 -2.41 10.68
N ILE A 115 12.77 -3.71 10.38
CA ILE A 115 11.67 -4.65 10.59
C ILE A 115 11.31 -4.75 12.06
N GLU A 116 12.30 -4.84 12.96
CA GLU A 116 12.07 -4.89 14.41
C GLU A 116 11.34 -3.65 14.91
N ILE A 117 11.72 -2.45 14.46
CA ILE A 117 11.05 -1.19 14.81
C ILE A 117 9.59 -1.22 14.32
N CYS A 118 9.36 -1.52 13.04
CA CYS A 118 8.03 -1.56 12.44
C CYS A 118 7.13 -2.61 13.11
N PHE A 119 7.66 -3.79 13.42
CA PHE A 119 6.93 -4.86 14.10
C PHE A 119 6.48 -4.41 15.51
N ASN A 120 7.40 -3.85 16.29
CA ASN A 120 7.11 -3.40 17.65
C ASN A 120 6.05 -2.27 17.69
N GLN A 121 6.04 -1.39 16.69
CA GLN A 121 5.01 -0.35 16.57
C GLN A 121 3.59 -0.92 16.37
N HIS A 122 3.48 -2.11 15.78
CA HIS A 122 2.20 -2.74 15.44
C HIS A 122 1.67 -3.69 16.54
N LEU A 123 2.52 -4.14 17.46
CA LEU A 123 2.13 -5.04 18.56
C LEU A 123 0.93 -4.53 19.38
N PRO A 124 0.79 -3.24 19.72
CA PRO A 124 -0.38 -2.75 20.46
C PRO A 124 -1.69 -2.98 19.70
N MET A 125 -1.71 -2.80 18.38
CA MET A 125 -2.90 -3.00 17.55
C MET A 125 -3.29 -4.48 17.46
N ALA A 126 -2.30 -5.36 17.30
CA ALA A 126 -2.52 -6.80 17.31
C ALA A 126 -3.09 -7.29 18.66
N LYS A 127 -2.56 -6.75 19.78
CA LYS A 127 -3.05 -7.05 21.13
C LYS A 127 -4.52 -6.66 21.34
N LEU A 128 -4.96 -5.52 20.77
CA LEU A 128 -6.38 -5.12 20.84
C LEU A 128 -7.31 -6.13 20.15
N LYS A 129 -6.81 -6.90 19.19
CA LYS A 129 -7.55 -7.98 18.50
C LYS A 129 -7.23 -9.37 19.07
N ALA A 130 -6.49 -9.45 20.18
CA ALA A 130 -5.98 -10.69 20.76
C ALA A 130 -5.20 -11.59 19.76
N GLN A 131 -4.59 -11.00 18.73
CA GLN A 131 -3.83 -11.74 17.72
C GLN A 131 -2.47 -12.19 18.26
N LEU A 132 -2.07 -13.40 17.89
CA LEU A 132 -0.72 -13.91 18.14
C LEU A 132 0.23 -13.38 17.06
N CYS A 133 1.23 -12.61 17.47
CA CYS A 133 2.26 -12.09 16.57
C CYS A 133 3.62 -12.70 16.88
N GLU A 134 4.25 -13.29 15.86
CA GLU A 134 5.58 -13.89 15.93
C GLU A 134 6.55 -13.14 15.02
N LEU A 135 7.77 -12.88 15.50
CA LEU A 135 8.86 -12.34 14.70
C LEU A 135 10.00 -13.35 14.66
N ASN A 136 10.39 -13.81 13.48
CA ASN A 136 11.49 -14.74 13.27
C ASN A 136 12.54 -14.14 12.31
N ILE A 137 13.71 -13.80 12.82
CA ILE A 137 14.81 -13.23 12.03
C ILE A 137 15.97 -14.24 12.02
N GLU A 138 16.17 -14.90 10.90
CA GLU A 138 17.17 -15.97 10.72
C GLU A 138 18.48 -15.44 10.11
N VAL A 139 18.79 -14.16 10.38
CA VAL A 139 19.99 -13.49 9.87
C VAL A 139 20.62 -12.64 10.98
N GLU A 140 21.95 -12.67 11.06
CA GLU A 140 22.68 -11.82 12.00
C GLU A 140 22.64 -10.35 11.55
N THR A 141 22.94 -10.12 10.27
CA THR A 141 22.97 -8.80 9.63
C THR A 141 22.15 -8.79 8.35
N ALA A 142 21.50 -7.66 8.05
CA ALA A 142 20.64 -7.50 6.88
C ALA A 142 20.85 -6.15 6.17
N SER A 143 22.05 -5.93 5.63
CA SER A 143 22.39 -4.68 4.94
C SER A 143 21.85 -4.68 3.50
N VAL A 144 21.08 -3.65 3.13
CA VAL A 144 20.56 -3.42 1.78
C VAL A 144 20.83 -1.99 1.34
N LYS A 145 20.92 -1.74 0.03
CA LYS A 145 20.95 -0.36 -0.50
C LYS A 145 19.51 0.16 -0.55
N GLY A 146 19.18 1.19 0.22
CA GLY A 146 17.82 1.71 0.24
C GLY A 146 17.60 3.00 0.98
N ASP A 147 16.42 3.57 0.75
CA ASP A 147 15.82 4.65 1.54
C ASP A 147 15.05 4.03 2.71
N ALA A 148 15.57 4.22 3.92
CA ALA A 148 14.99 3.63 5.13
C ALA A 148 13.55 4.09 5.41
N ILE A 149 13.17 5.31 5.00
CA ILE A 149 11.82 5.84 5.22
C ILE A 149 10.85 5.11 4.30
N GLN A 150 11.21 4.94 3.03
CA GLN A 150 10.38 4.21 2.07
C GLN A 150 10.28 2.73 2.45
N LEU A 151 11.39 2.07 2.79
CA LEU A 151 11.35 0.67 3.20
C LEU A 151 10.51 0.47 4.46
N ALA A 152 10.60 1.37 5.45
CA ALA A 152 9.74 1.32 6.64
C ALA A 152 8.27 1.46 6.27
N GLU A 153 7.95 2.34 5.32
CA GLU A 153 6.59 2.51 4.82
C GLU A 153 6.04 1.25 4.15
N ALA A 154 6.86 0.57 3.34
CA ALA A 154 6.48 -0.71 2.74
C ALA A 154 6.23 -1.79 3.82
N ILE A 155 7.15 -1.94 4.78
CA ILE A 155 7.03 -2.90 5.89
C ILE A 155 5.78 -2.62 6.72
N ASN A 156 5.55 -1.36 7.11
CA ASN A 156 4.39 -0.95 7.88
C ASN A 156 3.07 -1.23 7.15
N ASN A 157 3.01 -1.01 5.83
CA ASN A 157 1.81 -1.34 5.05
C ASN A 157 1.53 -2.85 5.03
N LEU A 158 2.56 -3.70 4.92
CA LEU A 158 2.40 -5.15 4.92
C LEU A 158 1.95 -5.67 6.30
N ILE A 159 2.61 -5.25 7.38
CA ILE A 159 2.24 -5.66 8.75
C ILE A 159 0.85 -5.12 9.13
N GLY A 160 0.58 -3.85 8.81
CA GLY A 160 -0.72 -3.23 9.06
C GLY A 160 -1.86 -3.93 8.32
N ASN A 161 -1.64 -4.36 7.07
CA ASN A 161 -2.61 -5.15 6.32
C ASN A 161 -2.86 -6.51 6.99
N ALA A 162 -1.82 -7.23 7.41
CA ALA A 162 -2.00 -8.51 8.10
C ALA A 162 -2.86 -8.37 9.37
N ILE A 163 -2.57 -7.40 10.24
CA ILE A 163 -3.38 -7.13 11.46
C ILE A 163 -4.83 -6.83 11.12
N LYS A 164 -5.02 -6.00 10.10
CA LYS A 164 -6.32 -5.52 9.67
C LYS A 164 -7.19 -6.64 9.10
N TYR A 165 -6.64 -7.50 8.25
CA TYR A 165 -7.37 -8.56 7.53
C TYR A 165 -7.32 -9.94 8.20
N THR A 166 -6.59 -10.07 9.31
CA THR A 166 -6.69 -11.23 10.21
C THR A 166 -7.84 -11.02 11.20
N PRO A 167 -8.69 -12.01 11.48
CA PRO A 167 -9.72 -11.89 12.51
C PRO A 167 -9.12 -11.73 13.91
N ASN A 168 -9.98 -11.54 14.91
CA ASN A 168 -9.54 -11.59 16.31
C ASN A 168 -9.01 -12.99 16.62
N GLU A 169 -8.03 -13.06 17.53
CA GLU A 169 -7.38 -14.32 17.94
C GLU A 169 -6.62 -15.06 16.83
N GLY A 170 -6.51 -14.46 15.63
CA GLY A 170 -5.70 -15.01 14.55
C GLY A 170 -4.19 -14.89 14.79
N THR A 171 -3.41 -15.42 13.87
CA THR A 171 -1.95 -15.51 13.94
C THR A 171 -1.31 -14.76 12.78
N ILE A 172 -0.27 -14.00 13.10
CA ILE A 172 0.53 -13.24 12.14
C ILE A 172 2.01 -13.54 12.42
N ARG A 173 2.72 -14.02 11.41
CA ARG A 173 4.15 -14.32 11.49
C ARG A 173 4.92 -13.41 10.55
N VAL A 174 5.85 -12.64 11.09
CA VAL A 174 6.79 -11.82 10.34
C VAL A 174 8.13 -12.53 10.34
N SER A 175 8.74 -12.66 9.16
CA SER A 175 10.03 -13.34 9.03
C SER A 175 11.00 -12.59 8.12
N LEU A 176 12.27 -12.66 8.46
CA LEU A 176 13.38 -12.24 7.62
C LEU A 176 14.38 -13.39 7.48
N THR A 177 14.63 -13.81 6.24
CA THR A 177 15.62 -14.85 5.92
C THR A 177 16.56 -14.35 4.83
N LYS A 178 17.67 -15.05 4.60
CA LYS A 178 18.57 -14.79 3.48
C LYS A 178 18.62 -16.02 2.58
N ASN A 179 18.42 -15.82 1.28
CA ASN A 179 18.64 -16.84 0.27
C ASN A 179 19.60 -16.29 -0.78
N ASN A 180 20.77 -16.91 -0.92
CA ASN A 180 21.84 -16.44 -1.80
C ASN A 180 22.17 -14.95 -1.55
N ALA A 181 22.04 -14.13 -2.58
CA ALA A 181 22.32 -12.69 -2.58
C ALA A 181 21.07 -11.84 -2.30
N LYS A 182 20.03 -12.39 -1.69
CA LYS A 182 18.79 -11.66 -1.40
C LYS A 182 18.31 -11.87 0.03
N PHE A 183 17.82 -10.80 0.64
CA PHE A 183 17.02 -10.85 1.86
C PHE A 183 15.55 -11.02 1.50
N ILE A 184 14.87 -11.94 2.18
CA ILE A 184 13.47 -12.28 1.96
C ILE A 184 12.69 -11.90 3.22
N PHE A 185 11.88 -10.86 3.08
CA PHE A 185 10.92 -10.44 4.11
C PHE A 185 9.54 -11.01 3.78
N LYS A 186 8.88 -11.63 4.77
CA LYS A 186 7.50 -12.13 4.64
C LYS A 186 6.67 -11.77 5.85
N VAL A 187 5.40 -11.51 5.61
CA VAL A 187 4.31 -11.41 6.58
C VAL A 187 3.28 -12.46 6.18
N VAL A 188 3.11 -13.48 7.02
CA VAL A 188 2.18 -14.58 6.83
C VAL A 188 1.06 -14.44 7.84
N ASP A 189 -0.19 -14.51 7.39
CA ASP A 189 -1.37 -14.45 8.24
C ASP A 189 -2.34 -15.59 7.94
N ASN A 190 -3.14 -15.97 8.93
CA ASN A 190 -4.28 -16.89 8.77
C ASN A 190 -5.61 -16.13 8.65
N GLY A 191 -5.58 -14.97 7.99
CA GLY A 191 -6.75 -14.11 7.82
C GLY A 191 -7.74 -14.62 6.78
N TYR A 192 -8.60 -13.71 6.31
CA TYR A 192 -9.69 -14.07 5.39
C TYR A 192 -9.21 -14.56 4.01
N GLY A 193 -7.93 -14.34 3.68
CA GLY A 193 -7.39 -14.63 2.35
C GLY A 193 -8.07 -13.81 1.25
N ILE A 194 -7.71 -14.11 -0.01
CA ILE A 194 -8.13 -13.32 -1.16
C ILE A 194 -8.61 -14.23 -2.29
N LYS A 195 -9.82 -13.97 -2.80
CA LYS A 195 -10.39 -14.69 -3.94
C LYS A 195 -9.53 -14.50 -5.19
N GLU A 196 -9.27 -15.58 -5.91
CA GLU A 196 -8.41 -15.63 -7.09
C GLU A 196 -8.74 -14.53 -8.13
N ALA A 197 -10.03 -14.33 -8.42
CA ALA A 197 -10.49 -13.30 -9.36
C ALA A 197 -10.11 -11.85 -8.99
N GLN A 198 -9.74 -11.59 -7.73
CA GLN A 198 -9.35 -10.26 -7.24
C GLN A 198 -7.83 -10.10 -7.15
N GLN A 199 -7.06 -11.20 -7.18
CA GLN A 199 -5.62 -11.19 -6.88
C GLN A 199 -4.81 -10.38 -7.89
N ALA A 200 -5.13 -10.49 -9.19
CA ALA A 200 -4.42 -9.77 -10.27
C ALA A 200 -4.49 -8.23 -10.15
N ARG A 201 -5.42 -7.71 -9.35
CA ARG A 201 -5.67 -6.28 -9.19
C ARG A 201 -5.17 -5.71 -7.86
N LEU A 202 -4.66 -6.53 -6.95
CA LEU A 202 -4.30 -6.12 -5.58
C LEU A 202 -3.29 -4.97 -5.51
N PHE A 203 -2.38 -4.91 -6.48
CA PHE A 203 -1.34 -3.88 -6.56
C PHE A 203 -1.75 -2.69 -7.44
N GLN A 204 -2.99 -2.65 -7.92
CA GLN A 204 -3.54 -1.47 -8.59
C GLN A 204 -3.92 -0.41 -7.54
N PRO A 205 -3.70 0.88 -7.85
CA PRO A 205 -4.05 1.94 -6.92
C PRO A 205 -5.55 1.96 -6.64
N PHE A 206 -5.92 2.22 -5.38
CA PHE A 206 -7.29 2.27 -4.87
C PHE A 206 -8.10 0.98 -5.01
N PHE A 207 -7.50 -0.12 -5.45
CA PHE A 207 -8.18 -1.40 -5.49
C PHE A 207 -8.28 -1.99 -4.09
N ARG A 208 -9.45 -2.53 -3.76
CA ARG A 208 -9.70 -3.25 -2.51
C ARG A 208 -10.42 -4.55 -2.82
N ALA A 209 -9.83 -5.68 -2.39
CA ALA A 209 -10.53 -6.95 -2.40
C ALA A 209 -11.72 -6.87 -1.44
N ARG A 210 -12.92 -7.02 -1.99
CA ARG A 210 -14.17 -7.00 -1.24
C ARG A 210 -14.71 -8.42 -1.05
N SER A 211 -15.03 -8.73 0.19
CA SER A 211 -15.73 -9.94 0.63
C SER A 211 -16.77 -9.52 1.70
N ALA A 212 -17.59 -10.46 2.17
CA ALA A 212 -18.54 -10.16 3.24
C ALA A 212 -17.79 -9.79 4.52
N GLU A 213 -16.67 -10.47 4.78
CA GLU A 213 -15.83 -10.35 5.95
C GLU A 213 -14.98 -9.07 5.93
N THR A 214 -14.61 -8.58 4.74
CA THR A 214 -13.74 -7.39 4.58
C THR A 214 -14.49 -6.09 4.30
N ARG A 215 -15.82 -6.12 4.25
CA ARG A 215 -16.65 -4.99 3.82
C ARG A 215 -16.48 -3.76 4.71
N ASP A 216 -16.47 -3.97 6.02
CA ASP A 216 -16.44 -2.89 7.02
C ASP A 216 -15.02 -2.50 7.44
N ILE A 217 -14.01 -3.17 6.87
CA ILE A 217 -12.61 -2.94 7.22
C ILE A 217 -12.08 -1.72 6.46
N GLU A 218 -11.88 -0.58 7.14
CA GLU A 218 -11.48 0.69 6.54
C GLU A 218 -10.11 0.66 5.84
N GLY A 219 -9.98 1.28 4.66
CA GLY A 219 -8.68 1.49 4.00
C GLY A 219 -8.78 2.20 2.66
N THR A 220 -7.65 2.79 2.24
CA THR A 220 -7.52 3.64 1.04
C THR A 220 -7.32 2.84 -0.25
N GLY A 221 -6.85 1.59 -0.16
CA GLY A 221 -6.46 0.80 -1.33
C GLY A 221 -5.14 1.25 -1.98
N LEU A 222 -4.40 2.17 -1.35
CA LEU A 222 -3.11 2.63 -1.87
C LEU A 222 -1.91 1.87 -1.31
N GLY A 223 -2.04 1.27 -0.12
CA GLY A 223 -0.91 0.66 0.59
C GLY A 223 -0.13 -0.39 -0.22
N LEU A 224 -0.81 -1.33 -0.89
CA LEU A 224 -0.12 -2.37 -1.69
C LEU A 224 0.49 -1.82 -2.98
N HIS A 225 -0.15 -0.81 -3.60
CA HIS A 225 0.43 -0.13 -4.76
C HIS A 225 1.73 0.61 -4.38
N LEU A 226 1.71 1.26 -3.21
CA LEU A 226 2.88 1.93 -2.65
C LEU A 226 4.01 0.95 -2.36
N VAL A 227 3.70 -0.18 -1.70
CA VAL A 227 4.66 -1.27 -1.46
C VAL A 227 5.29 -1.72 -2.78
N LYS A 228 4.48 -1.94 -3.82
CA LYS A 228 5.00 -2.31 -5.14
C LYS A 228 6.02 -1.30 -5.67
N ASN A 229 5.66 -0.02 -5.73
CA ASN A 229 6.54 1.01 -6.28
C ASN A 229 7.83 1.16 -5.46
N ILE A 230 7.74 1.09 -4.13
CA ILE A 230 8.90 1.13 -3.24
C ILE A 230 9.83 -0.05 -3.52
N ILE A 231 9.30 -1.28 -3.53
CA ILE A 231 10.13 -2.48 -3.69
C ILE A 231 10.77 -2.55 -5.07
N GLU A 232 10.03 -2.23 -6.14
CA GLU A 232 10.57 -2.19 -7.50
C GLU A 232 11.67 -1.13 -7.64
N ARG A 233 11.51 0.03 -7.01
CA ARG A 233 12.53 1.09 -6.96
C ARG A 233 13.80 0.64 -6.24
N HIS A 234 13.70 -0.27 -5.27
CA HIS A 234 14.83 -0.85 -4.55
C HIS A 234 15.39 -2.10 -5.24
N ALA A 235 15.10 -2.29 -6.54
CA ALA A 235 15.50 -3.45 -7.34
C ALA A 235 15.04 -4.79 -6.74
N GLY A 236 13.95 -4.74 -5.97
CA GLY A 236 13.35 -5.88 -5.32
C GLY A 236 12.25 -6.56 -6.12
N GLN A 237 11.72 -7.63 -5.57
CA GLN A 237 10.58 -8.37 -6.12
C GLN A 237 9.54 -8.61 -5.05
N LEU A 238 8.26 -8.46 -5.39
CA LEU A 238 7.17 -8.75 -4.47
C LEU A 238 6.94 -10.25 -4.35
N ILE A 239 6.54 -10.67 -3.15
CA ILE A 239 6.07 -12.03 -2.85
C ILE A 239 4.60 -11.92 -2.48
N PHE A 240 3.77 -12.73 -3.12
CA PHE A 240 2.35 -12.81 -2.83
C PHE A 240 1.81 -14.21 -3.07
N GLU A 241 1.18 -14.77 -2.05
CA GLU A 241 0.43 -16.02 -2.10
C GLU A 241 -0.80 -15.87 -1.23
N SER A 242 -1.98 -16.33 -1.65
CA SER A 242 -3.17 -16.28 -0.81
C SER A 242 -4.19 -17.31 -1.24
N VAL A 243 -4.83 -17.92 -0.25
CA VAL A 243 -5.96 -18.83 -0.42
C VAL A 243 -7.14 -18.29 0.38
N TYR A 244 -8.27 -18.12 -0.30
CA TYR A 244 -9.47 -17.55 0.33
C TYR A 244 -9.96 -18.45 1.47
N GLY A 245 -10.12 -17.87 2.66
CA GLY A 245 -10.51 -18.56 3.88
C GLY A 245 -9.36 -19.19 4.67
N GLU A 246 -8.14 -19.24 4.13
CA GLU A 246 -6.98 -19.85 4.82
C GLU A 246 -5.93 -18.82 5.25
N GLY A 247 -5.75 -17.75 4.48
CA GLY A 247 -4.81 -16.69 4.81
C GLY A 247 -4.05 -16.11 3.63
N SER A 248 -3.01 -15.36 3.94
CA SER A 248 -2.15 -14.72 2.94
C SER A 248 -0.69 -14.69 3.36
N THR A 249 0.19 -14.72 2.37
CA THR A 249 1.60 -14.36 2.50
C THR A 249 1.84 -13.15 1.62
N PHE A 250 2.29 -12.05 2.23
CA PHE A 250 2.81 -10.89 1.53
C PHE A 250 4.26 -10.68 1.92
N GLY A 251 5.08 -10.21 0.98
CA GLY A 251 6.48 -9.99 1.27
C GLY A 251 7.22 -9.36 0.11
N PHE A 252 8.53 -9.32 0.25
CA PHE A 252 9.42 -8.88 -0.80
C PHE A 252 10.81 -9.50 -0.66
N GLU A 253 11.54 -9.47 -1.76
CA GLU A 253 12.97 -9.77 -1.83
C GLU A 253 13.73 -8.49 -2.14
N LEU A 254 14.85 -8.26 -1.45
CA LEU A 254 15.79 -7.18 -1.76
C LEU A 254 17.20 -7.75 -1.97
N PRO A 255 17.99 -7.20 -2.90
CA PRO A 255 19.41 -7.56 -3.03
C PRO A 255 20.17 -7.26 -1.74
N ALA A 256 20.94 -8.23 -1.28
CA ALA A 256 21.90 -8.03 -0.20
C ALA A 256 23.08 -7.18 -0.70
N LEU A 257 23.59 -6.31 0.17
CA LEU A 257 24.88 -5.65 -0.02
C LEU A 257 26.06 -6.60 0.25
#